data_AF-A0A3M1X288-F1
#
_entry.id   AF-A0A3M1X288-F1
#
_cell.length_a   1.000
_cell.length_b   1.000
_cell.length_c   1.000
_cell.angle_alpha   90.00
_cell.angle_beta   90.00
_cell.angle_gamma   90.00
#
_symmetry.space_group_name_H-M   'P 1'
#
loop_
_entity.id
_entity.type
_entity.pdbx_description
1 polymer ?
#
loop_
_entity_poly.entity_id
_entity_poly.type
_entity_poly.pdbx_seq_one_letter_code
_entity_poly.pdbx_strand_id
1 'polypeptide(L)'
;MKRGRLITYVLLTLAVLVIGAKIYLKEFSPVDDKILGRESHLLFRHSGRNEPVSWREVERKVEQKLGFSLGLPEGFVCTGVWEEKIRGRKVIFLMLEGRGRKTVVGLAKTGRRRGFMEGASHLFGEREGFSFFVFDGKNGVRVYVMSPAPLEEVTQWSRENFLLTGGENTNEGGGQ
;
A
#
# COMPACT_ATOMS: atom_id res chain seq x y z
N MET A 1 17.48 -25.87 43.77
CA MET A 1 17.05 -26.06 42.36
C MET A 1 18.30 -26.14 41.47
N LYS A 2 18.42 -27.16 40.62
CA LYS A 2 19.66 -27.43 39.83
C LYS A 2 19.89 -26.30 38.81
N ARG A 3 21.01 -25.57 38.96
CA ARG A 3 21.40 -24.39 38.15
C ARG A 3 21.27 -24.59 36.62
N GLY A 4 21.42 -25.81 36.13
CA GLY A 4 21.23 -26.14 34.71
C GLY A 4 19.82 -25.91 34.17
N ARG A 5 18.77 -26.16 34.97
CA ARG A 5 17.37 -25.96 34.52
C ARG A 5 17.03 -24.48 34.32
N LEU A 6 17.58 -23.60 35.16
CA LEU A 6 17.36 -22.16 35.05
C LEU A 6 17.93 -21.61 33.74
N ILE A 7 19.15 -22.05 33.39
CA ILE A 7 19.81 -21.66 32.13
C ILE A 7 18.99 -22.14 30.92
N THR A 8 18.48 -23.37 30.96
CA THR A 8 17.63 -23.89 29.88
C THR A 8 16.35 -23.08 29.72
N TYR A 9 15.68 -22.69 30.81
CA TYR A 9 14.49 -21.85 30.74
C TYR A 9 14.80 -20.46 30.17
N VAL A 10 15.89 -19.83 30.60
CA VAL A 10 16.30 -18.51 30.08
C VAL A 10 16.58 -18.58 28.58
N LEU A 11 17.29 -19.61 28.12
CA LEU A 11 17.58 -19.81 26.70
C LEU A 11 16.32 -20.08 25.88
N LEU A 12 15.37 -20.85 26.42
CA LEU A 12 14.10 -21.14 25.75
C LEU A 12 13.25 -19.87 25.59
N THR A 13 13.16 -19.05 26.64
CA THR A 13 12.43 -17.78 26.62
C THR A 13 13.07 -16.80 25.63
N LEU A 14 14.39 -16.71 25.59
CA LEU A 14 15.12 -15.91 24.60
C LEU A 14 14.87 -16.42 23.17
N ALA A 15 14.87 -17.72 22.94
CA ALA A 15 14.57 -18.29 21.63
C ALA A 15 13.14 -17.97 21.19
N VAL A 16 12.15 -18.09 22.08
CA VAL A 16 10.75 -17.74 21.79
C VAL A 16 10.60 -16.24 21.52
N LEU A 17 11.28 -15.37 22.27
CA LEU A 17 11.28 -13.92 22.04
C LEU A 17 11.91 -13.55 20.68
N VAL A 18 13.04 -14.17 20.31
CA VAL A 18 13.71 -13.89 19.04
C VAL A 18 12.90 -14.41 17.86
N ILE A 19 12.31 -15.60 17.97
CA ILE A 19 11.44 -16.17 16.93
C ILE A 19 10.15 -15.36 16.82
N GLY A 20 9.51 -15.03 17.95
CA GLY A 20 8.31 -14.20 18.02
C GLY A 20 8.54 -12.81 17.44
N ALA A 21 9.64 -12.15 17.80
CA ALA A 21 10.02 -10.85 17.22
C ALA A 21 10.30 -10.95 15.71
N LYS A 22 10.97 -12.02 15.24
CA LYS A 22 11.19 -12.24 13.80
C LYS A 22 9.90 -12.50 13.04
N ILE A 23 8.95 -13.23 13.62
CA ILE A 23 7.64 -13.48 13.01
C ILE A 23 6.83 -12.18 13.01
N TYR A 24 6.75 -11.48 14.15
CA TYR A 24 6.07 -10.19 14.28
C TYR A 24 6.60 -9.14 13.29
N LEU A 25 7.92 -8.99 13.18
CA LEU A 25 8.57 -8.10 12.19
C LEU A 25 8.41 -8.55 10.73
N LYS A 26 8.00 -9.80 10.49
CA LYS A 26 7.76 -10.35 9.16
C LYS A 26 6.28 -10.28 8.79
N GLU A 27 5.40 -10.30 9.78
CA GLU A 27 3.94 -10.33 9.67
C GLU A 27 3.35 -8.91 9.67
N PHE A 28 3.89 -7.99 10.49
CA PHE A 28 3.73 -6.54 10.28
C PHE A 28 4.69 -6.09 9.19
N SER A 29 4.18 -6.12 7.95
CA SER A 29 4.91 -5.88 6.70
C SER A 29 5.91 -4.72 6.79
N PRO A 30 7.21 -4.99 7.01
CA PRO A 30 8.25 -3.96 7.12
C PRO A 30 8.62 -3.39 5.73
N VAL A 31 7.81 -3.75 4.72
CA VAL A 31 7.76 -3.21 3.37
C VAL A 31 6.84 -2.00 3.36
N ASP A 32 5.65 -2.09 3.97
CA ASP A 32 4.65 -1.02 3.94
C ASP A 32 5.15 0.19 4.73
N ASP A 33 5.69 -0.02 5.93
CA ASP A 33 6.33 1.06 6.71
C ASP A 33 7.53 1.70 6.00
N LYS A 34 8.26 0.93 5.18
CA LYS A 34 9.39 1.46 4.40
C LYS A 34 8.95 2.24 3.18
N ILE A 35 7.84 1.85 2.56
CA ILE A 35 7.20 2.62 1.49
C ILE A 35 6.73 3.94 2.12
N LEU A 36 5.94 3.89 3.18
CA LEU A 36 5.43 5.09 3.85
C LEU A 36 6.54 6.04 4.36
N GLY A 37 7.58 5.51 5.01
CA GLY A 37 8.67 6.32 5.55
C GLY A 37 9.68 6.86 4.52
N ARG A 38 9.75 6.27 3.32
CA ARG A 38 10.61 6.79 2.23
C ARG A 38 9.88 7.84 1.40
N GLU A 39 8.58 7.67 1.23
CA GLU A 39 7.77 8.52 0.36
C GLU A 39 7.36 9.85 1.02
N SER A 40 7.30 9.96 2.35
CA SER A 40 7.05 11.25 3.03
C SER A 40 8.05 12.31 2.56
N HIS A 41 9.31 11.93 2.38
CA HIS A 41 10.36 12.78 1.80
C HIS A 41 10.17 13.07 0.30
N LEU A 42 9.52 12.19 -0.47
CA LEU A 42 9.29 12.36 -1.91
C LEU A 42 8.14 13.34 -2.21
N LEU A 43 7.14 13.44 -1.32
CA LEU A 43 6.16 14.53 -1.35
C LEU A 43 6.83 15.92 -1.27
N PHE A 44 7.91 16.03 -0.48
CA PHE A 44 8.70 17.28 -0.41
C PHE A 44 9.65 17.44 -1.60
N ARG A 45 10.29 16.36 -2.08
CA ARG A 45 11.33 16.43 -3.12
C ARG A 45 10.79 16.71 -4.53
N HIS A 46 9.59 16.21 -4.86
CA HIS A 46 8.94 16.43 -6.16
C HIS A 46 7.95 17.61 -6.15
N SER A 47 8.05 18.50 -5.15
CA SER A 47 7.24 19.70 -5.06
C SER A 47 7.65 20.78 -6.08
N GLY A 48 8.87 20.72 -6.62
CA GLY A 48 9.42 21.67 -7.59
C GLY A 48 9.40 21.14 -9.02
N ARG A 49 8.53 21.70 -9.87
CA ARG A 49 8.37 21.46 -11.31
C ARG A 49 7.94 20.04 -11.70
N ASN A 50 6.63 19.87 -11.79
CA ASN A 50 6.04 18.73 -12.43
C ASN A 50 5.12 19.23 -13.55
N GLU A 51 5.53 19.04 -14.80
CA GLU A 51 4.62 19.24 -15.93
C GLU A 51 3.50 18.19 -15.87
N PRO A 52 2.26 18.54 -16.23
CA PRO A 52 1.17 17.58 -16.31
C PRO A 52 1.54 16.40 -17.20
N VAL A 53 1.44 15.19 -16.66
CA VAL A 53 1.61 13.95 -17.42
C VAL A 53 0.25 13.58 -17.99
N SER A 54 0.20 13.31 -19.31
CA SER A 54 -1.04 12.88 -19.96
C SER A 54 -1.57 11.61 -19.32
N TRP A 55 -2.84 11.58 -18.94
CA TRP A 55 -3.44 10.42 -18.29
C TRP A 55 -3.35 9.14 -19.13
N ARG A 56 -3.49 9.26 -20.46
CA ARG A 56 -3.30 8.12 -21.37
C ARG A 56 -1.90 7.51 -21.25
N GLU A 57 -0.89 8.34 -21.00
CA GLU A 57 0.47 7.85 -20.78
C GLU A 57 0.61 7.15 -19.43
N VAL A 58 -0.04 7.69 -18.38
CA VAL A 58 -0.10 7.09 -17.05
C VAL A 58 -0.75 5.71 -17.13
N GLU A 59 -1.94 5.61 -17.72
CA GLU A 59 -2.67 4.35 -17.92
C GLU A 59 -1.82 3.34 -18.66
N ARG A 60 -1.22 3.73 -19.79
CA ARG A 60 -0.36 2.84 -20.57
C ARG A 60 0.81 2.31 -19.74
N LYS A 61 1.45 3.15 -18.91
CA LYS A 61 2.55 2.73 -18.02
C LYS A 61 2.05 1.78 -16.92
N VAL A 62 0.92 2.08 -16.31
CA VAL A 62 0.34 1.24 -15.24
C VAL A 62 -0.10 -0.11 -15.81
N GLU A 63 -0.79 -0.12 -16.95
CA GLU A 63 -1.28 -1.31 -17.62
C GLU A 63 -0.13 -2.23 -18.06
N GLN A 64 0.90 -1.68 -18.71
CA GLN A 64 2.08 -2.45 -19.12
C GLN A 64 2.79 -3.14 -17.95
N LYS A 65 2.71 -2.57 -16.75
CA LYS A 65 3.50 -3.01 -15.59
C LYS A 65 2.70 -3.89 -14.63
N LEU A 66 1.46 -3.53 -14.38
CA LEU A 66 0.61 -4.23 -13.42
C LEU A 66 -0.37 -5.18 -14.11
N GLY A 67 -0.70 -4.94 -15.38
CA GLY A 67 -1.61 -5.76 -16.19
C GLY A 67 -3.08 -5.38 -16.07
N PHE A 68 -3.38 -4.15 -15.64
CA PHE A 68 -4.74 -3.61 -15.56
C PHE A 68 -4.74 -2.09 -15.79
N SER A 69 -5.85 -1.56 -16.29
CA SER A 69 -6.04 -0.11 -16.42
C SER A 69 -6.48 0.52 -15.09
N LEU A 70 -5.90 1.65 -14.75
CA LEU A 70 -6.27 2.45 -13.60
C LEU A 70 -7.19 3.58 -14.07
N GLY A 71 -8.39 3.69 -13.49
CA GLY A 71 -9.25 4.85 -13.75
C GLY A 71 -8.67 6.13 -13.13
N LEU A 72 -8.80 7.27 -13.83
CA LEU A 72 -8.46 8.57 -13.26
C LEU A 72 -9.41 8.87 -12.10
N PRO A 73 -8.91 9.20 -10.90
CA PRO A 73 -9.75 9.82 -9.88
C PRO A 73 -10.17 11.22 -10.36
N GLU A 74 -11.48 11.47 -10.45
CA GLU A 74 -12.02 12.74 -10.94
C GLU A 74 -11.45 13.95 -10.16
N GLY A 75 -11.10 15.02 -10.88
CA GLY A 75 -10.60 16.25 -10.27
C GLY A 75 -9.11 16.25 -9.90
N PHE A 76 -8.33 15.26 -10.36
CA PHE A 76 -6.89 15.21 -10.19
C PHE A 76 -6.14 15.26 -11.52
N VAL A 77 -4.98 15.92 -11.51
CA VAL A 77 -3.99 15.92 -12.59
C VAL A 77 -2.79 15.10 -12.13
N CYS A 78 -2.37 14.13 -12.94
CA CYS A 78 -1.11 13.44 -12.66
C CYS A 78 0.05 14.34 -13.07
N THR A 79 0.95 14.63 -12.12
CA THR A 79 2.10 15.50 -12.35
C THR A 79 3.42 14.72 -12.31
N GLY A 80 3.40 13.44 -11.90
CA GLY A 80 4.61 12.61 -11.92
C GLY A 80 4.29 11.13 -11.88
N VAL A 81 5.12 10.34 -12.57
CA VAL A 81 5.06 8.88 -12.56
C VAL A 81 6.47 8.32 -12.46
N TRP A 82 6.75 7.49 -11.46
CA TRP A 82 8.05 6.81 -11.33
C TRP A 82 7.88 5.37 -10.82
N GLU A 83 8.88 4.53 -11.09
CA GLU A 83 8.95 3.15 -10.61
C GLU A 83 10.07 3.05 -9.57
N GLU A 84 9.78 2.42 -8.44
CA GLU A 84 10.79 2.09 -7.44
C GLU A 84 10.77 0.61 -7.06
N LYS A 85 11.95 0.05 -6.76
CA LYS A 85 12.09 -1.32 -6.30
C LYS A 85 12.33 -1.34 -4.80
N ILE A 86 11.30 -1.66 -4.02
CA ILE A 86 11.34 -1.67 -2.56
C ILE A 86 11.27 -3.11 -2.06
N ARG A 87 12.34 -3.57 -1.40
CA ARG A 87 12.51 -4.95 -0.89
C ARG A 87 12.13 -6.04 -1.93
N GLY A 88 12.50 -5.83 -3.18
CA GLY A 88 12.23 -6.78 -4.27
C GLY A 88 10.85 -6.68 -4.90
N ARG A 89 9.95 -5.83 -4.37
CA ARG A 89 8.68 -5.47 -5.02
C ARG A 89 8.86 -4.23 -5.87
N LYS A 90 8.27 -4.23 -7.07
CA LYS A 90 8.17 -3.03 -7.90
C LYS A 90 6.92 -2.27 -7.51
N VAL A 91 7.08 -0.99 -7.24
CA VAL A 91 6.00 -0.07 -6.90
C VAL A 91 6.01 1.05 -7.94
N ILE A 92 4.87 1.34 -8.52
CA ILE A 92 4.69 2.50 -9.40
C ILE A 92 4.05 3.59 -8.56
N PHE A 93 4.68 4.74 -8.51
CA PHE A 93 4.16 5.89 -7.81
C PHE A 93 3.63 6.92 -8.79
N LEU A 94 2.51 7.50 -8.43
CA LEU A 94 1.83 8.59 -9.12
C LEU A 94 1.77 9.78 -8.17
N MET A 95 2.22 10.94 -8.65
CA MET A 95 1.94 12.22 -8.00
C MET A 95 0.66 12.77 -8.61
N LEU A 96 -0.37 12.90 -7.80
CA LEU A 96 -1.66 13.47 -8.17
C LEU A 96 -1.81 14.84 -7.50
N GLU A 97 -2.14 15.85 -8.29
CA GLU A 97 -2.42 17.20 -7.82
C GLU A 97 -3.89 17.53 -8.09
N GLY A 98 -4.61 17.87 -7.03
CA GLY A 98 -6.04 18.14 -7.09
C GLY A 98 -6.53 18.77 -5.80
N ARG A 99 -7.59 19.58 -5.87
CA ARG A 99 -8.17 20.28 -4.70
C ARG A 99 -7.15 21.08 -3.87
N GLY A 100 -6.13 21.65 -4.53
CA GLY A 100 -5.07 22.44 -3.89
C GLY A 100 -4.06 21.62 -3.08
N ARG A 101 -4.00 20.29 -3.26
CA ARG A 101 -3.14 19.38 -2.50
C ARG A 101 -2.42 18.40 -3.42
N LYS A 102 -1.25 17.92 -2.98
CA LYS A 102 -0.47 16.87 -3.63
C LYS A 102 -0.66 15.55 -2.88
N THR A 103 -1.05 14.51 -3.62
CA THR A 103 -1.32 13.17 -3.11
C THR A 103 -0.44 12.19 -3.87
N VAL A 104 0.30 11.35 -3.14
CA VAL A 104 1.07 10.26 -3.72
C VAL A 104 0.26 8.98 -3.67
N VAL A 105 0.20 8.29 -4.80
CA VAL A 105 -0.42 6.97 -4.93
C VAL A 105 0.63 5.97 -5.41
N GLY A 106 1.00 5.02 -4.56
CA GLY A 106 1.82 3.87 -4.91
C GLY A 106 0.96 2.66 -5.27
N LEU A 107 1.35 1.93 -6.30
CA LEU A 107 0.68 0.73 -6.80
C LEU A 107 1.70 -0.40 -6.92
N ALA A 108 1.46 -1.52 -6.24
CA ALA A 108 2.33 -2.68 -6.28
C ALA A 108 1.54 -3.95 -6.53
N LYS A 109 1.99 -4.79 -7.46
CA LYS A 109 1.38 -6.10 -7.67
C LYS A 109 1.59 -6.98 -6.45
N THR A 110 0.52 -7.49 -5.84
CA THR A 110 0.62 -8.54 -4.83
C THR A 110 0.94 -9.85 -5.54
N GLY A 111 1.97 -10.56 -5.09
CA GLY A 111 2.32 -11.84 -5.70
C GLY A 111 1.19 -12.86 -5.53
N ARG A 112 1.00 -13.75 -6.52
CA ARG A 112 0.18 -14.97 -6.36
C ARG A 112 0.81 -15.88 -5.30
N ARG A 113 0.62 -15.60 -4.02
CA ARG A 113 0.92 -16.54 -2.95
C ARG A 113 -0.32 -16.74 -2.09
N ARG A 114 -0.96 -17.89 -2.37
CA ARG A 114 -1.69 -18.80 -1.48
C ARG A 114 -2.05 -18.22 -0.11
N GLY A 115 -3.34 -18.07 0.14
CA GLY A 115 -3.94 -18.22 1.46
C GLY A 115 -3.63 -17.13 2.48
N PHE A 116 -3.52 -15.87 2.07
CA PHE A 116 -3.67 -14.77 3.01
C PHE A 116 -5.15 -14.50 3.23
N MET A 117 -5.57 -14.54 4.49
CA MET A 117 -6.94 -14.38 4.95
C MET A 117 -7.60 -13.16 4.29
N GLU A 118 -8.83 -13.33 3.80
CA GLU A 118 -9.71 -12.29 3.26
C GLU A 118 -10.16 -11.26 4.33
N GLY A 119 -9.36 -11.03 5.37
CA GLY A 119 -9.62 -10.09 6.44
C GLY A 119 -8.45 -9.14 6.66
N ALA A 120 -8.65 -7.87 6.29
CA ALA A 120 -8.05 -6.70 6.95
C ALA A 120 -6.51 -6.55 6.94
N SER A 121 -5.89 -6.42 5.76
CA SER A 121 -4.50 -5.89 5.67
C SER A 121 -4.47 -4.36 5.45
N HIS A 122 -5.51 -3.67 5.92
CA HIS A 122 -5.64 -2.22 5.86
C HIS A 122 -4.73 -1.60 6.93
N LEU A 123 -3.79 -0.75 6.50
CA LEU A 123 -2.93 0.02 7.38
C LEU A 123 -3.17 1.50 7.10
N PHE A 124 -3.61 2.24 8.10
CA PHE A 124 -3.90 3.66 7.97
C PHE A 124 -3.40 4.41 9.20
N GLY A 125 -3.19 5.71 9.05
CA GLY A 125 -2.72 6.55 10.15
C GLY A 125 -2.18 7.87 9.65
N GLU A 126 -1.60 8.63 10.58
CA GLU A 126 -1.00 9.93 10.31
C GLU A 126 0.48 9.90 10.71
N ARG A 127 1.32 10.52 9.89
CA ARG A 127 2.77 10.62 10.12
C ARG A 127 3.34 11.86 9.45
N GLU A 128 4.16 12.61 10.17
CA GLU A 128 4.92 13.75 9.62
C GLU A 128 4.04 14.79 8.88
N GLY A 129 2.79 14.97 9.32
CA GLY A 129 1.84 15.90 8.70
C GLY A 129 1.08 15.35 7.48
N PHE A 130 1.19 14.05 7.21
CA PHE A 130 0.47 13.36 6.15
C PHE A 130 -0.39 12.23 6.71
N SER A 131 -1.58 12.08 6.14
CA SER A 131 -2.40 10.90 6.34
C SER A 131 -2.06 9.87 5.28
N PHE A 132 -2.02 8.61 5.67
CA PHE A 132 -1.80 7.50 4.75
C PHE A 132 -2.86 6.42 4.90
N PHE A 133 -3.10 5.71 3.81
CA PHE A 133 -3.94 4.54 3.77
C PHE A 133 -3.39 3.51 2.77
N VAL A 134 -3.11 2.33 3.28
CA VAL A 134 -2.60 1.18 2.53
C VAL A 134 -3.64 0.07 2.60
N PHE A 135 -3.98 -0.49 1.45
CA PHE A 135 -4.98 -1.56 1.36
C PHE A 135 -4.73 -2.41 0.12
N ASP A 136 -5.32 -3.59 0.11
CA ASP A 136 -5.35 -4.43 -1.08
C ASP A 136 -6.54 -4.00 -1.95
N GLY A 137 -6.25 -3.44 -3.13
CA GLY A 137 -7.21 -3.09 -4.16
C GLY A 137 -7.47 -4.24 -5.14
N LYS A 138 -8.26 -3.94 -6.18
CA LYS A 138 -8.64 -4.91 -7.23
C LYS A 138 -7.44 -5.55 -7.92
N ASN A 139 -7.68 -6.73 -8.51
CA ASN A 139 -6.72 -7.45 -9.37
C ASN A 139 -5.39 -7.84 -8.70
N GLY A 140 -5.38 -7.98 -7.37
CA GLY A 140 -4.17 -8.34 -6.63
C GLY A 140 -3.15 -7.21 -6.65
N VAL A 141 -3.58 -6.01 -6.25
CA VAL A 141 -2.75 -4.81 -6.23
C VAL A 141 -2.81 -4.22 -4.84
N ARG A 142 -1.66 -3.96 -4.24
CA ARG A 142 -1.56 -3.19 -3.00
C ARG A 142 -1.44 -1.72 -3.35
N VAL A 143 -2.35 -0.92 -2.82
CA VAL A 143 -2.45 0.51 -3.05
C VAL A 143 -1.94 1.23 -1.81
N TYR A 144 -1.12 2.26 -2.02
CA TYR A 144 -0.52 3.09 -0.98
C TYR A 144 -0.91 4.53 -1.26
N VAL A 145 -1.79 5.11 -0.47
CA VAL A 145 -2.18 6.52 -0.60
C VAL A 145 -1.55 7.32 0.51
N MET A 146 -1.00 8.48 0.19
CA MET A 146 -0.46 9.43 1.16
C MET A 146 -0.76 10.86 0.71
N SER A 147 -1.33 11.66 1.61
CA SER A 147 -1.81 13.02 1.32
C SER A 147 -1.75 13.90 2.56
N PRO A 148 -1.58 15.23 2.44
CA PRO A 148 -1.71 16.15 3.57
C PRO A 148 -3.19 16.35 4.00
N ALA A 149 -4.15 15.76 3.28
CA ALA A 149 -5.54 15.76 3.69
C ALA A 149 -5.75 14.99 5.02
N PRO A 150 -6.81 15.32 5.79
CA PRO A 150 -7.19 14.54 6.97
C PRO A 150 -7.40 13.07 6.66
N LEU A 151 -7.12 12.19 7.62
CA LEU A 151 -7.15 10.74 7.43
C LEU A 151 -8.50 10.22 6.94
N GLU A 152 -9.60 10.79 7.44
CA GLU A 152 -10.95 10.47 7.02
C GLU A 152 -11.15 10.74 5.53
N GLU A 153 -10.73 11.92 5.05
CA GLU A 153 -10.81 12.31 3.64
C GLU A 153 -9.95 11.40 2.76
N VAL A 154 -8.73 11.08 3.20
CA VAL A 154 -7.84 10.15 2.47
C VAL A 154 -8.46 8.77 2.38
N THR A 155 -9.03 8.28 3.48
CA THR A 155 -9.64 6.95 3.54
C THR A 155 -10.86 6.86 2.63
N GLN A 156 -11.75 7.86 2.69
CA GLN A 156 -12.95 7.91 1.87
C GLN A 156 -12.60 8.03 0.38
N TRP A 157 -11.73 8.99 0.02
CA TRP A 157 -11.30 9.17 -1.36
C TRP A 157 -10.64 7.91 -1.93
N SER A 158 -9.79 7.25 -1.15
CA SER A 158 -9.15 6.01 -1.58
C SER A 158 -10.16 4.89 -1.81
N ARG A 159 -11.21 4.83 -0.99
CA ARG A 159 -12.30 3.85 -1.15
C ARG A 159 -13.04 4.08 -2.46
N GLU A 160 -13.48 5.31 -2.70
CA GLU A 160 -14.24 5.68 -3.90
C GLU A 160 -13.46 5.39 -5.20
N ASN A 161 -12.14 5.61 -5.19
CA ASN A 161 -11.34 5.57 -6.42
C ASN A 161 -10.62 4.24 -6.64
N PHE A 162 -10.40 3.44 -5.59
CA PHE A 162 -9.58 2.23 -5.68
C PHE A 162 -10.17 1.00 -4.95
N LEU A 163 -10.98 1.18 -3.89
CA LEU A 163 -11.79 0.10 -3.32
C LEU A 163 -13.18 0.09 -3.95
N LEU A 164 -13.26 -0.30 -5.22
CA LEU A 164 -14.52 -0.88 -5.68
C LEU A 164 -14.62 -2.26 -5.02
N THR A 165 -15.56 -2.39 -4.09
CA THR A 165 -15.96 -3.63 -3.39
C THR A 165 -15.82 -4.85 -4.29
N GLY A 166 -15.16 -5.88 -3.75
CA GLY A 166 -15.10 -7.20 -4.38
C GLY A 166 -16.50 -7.75 -4.57
N GLY A 167 -16.74 -8.33 -5.75
CA GLY A 167 -17.79 -9.30 -6.06
C GLY A 167 -19.17 -9.04 -5.46
N GLU A 168 -20.06 -8.45 -6.26
CA GLU A 168 -21.37 -9.09 -6.35
C GLU A 168 -21.12 -10.54 -6.79
N ASN A 169 -21.18 -11.47 -5.84
CA ASN A 169 -21.53 -12.84 -6.15
C ASN A 169 -22.99 -12.81 -6.61
N THR A 170 -23.23 -12.51 -7.87
CA THR A 170 -24.40 -13.05 -8.58
C THR A 170 -24.17 -14.54 -8.75
N ASN A 171 -24.29 -15.28 -7.64
CA ASN A 171 -24.84 -16.63 -7.69
C ASN A 171 -26.33 -16.48 -7.97
N GLU A 172 -26.67 -16.10 -9.19
CA GLU A 172 -27.94 -16.53 -9.77
C GLU A 172 -27.76 -18.02 -10.02
N GLY A 173 -28.33 -18.79 -9.10
CA GLY A 173 -28.34 -20.24 -9.13
C GLY A 173 -28.79 -20.77 -10.48
N GLY A 174 -28.10 -21.82 -10.90
CA GLY A 174 -28.56 -22.70 -11.96
C GLY A 174 -29.95 -23.27 -11.67
N GLY A 175 -30.56 -23.76 -12.75
CA GLY A 175 -31.96 -24.13 -12.79
C GLY A 175 -32.39 -25.21 -11.81
N GLN A 176 -33.69 -25.27 -11.60
CA GLN A 176 -34.55 -26.26 -12.26
C GLN A 176 -35.89 -25.60 -12.59
#